data_AF-A0A7S4DM83-F1
#
_entry.id   AF-A0A7S4DM83-F1
#
_cell.length_a   1.000
_cell.length_b   1.000
_cell.length_c   1.000
_cell.angle_alpha   90.00
_cell.angle_beta   90.00
_cell.angle_gamma   90.00
#
_symmetry.space_group_name_H-M   'P 1'
#
loop_
_entity.id
_entity.type
_entity.pdbx_description
1 polymer ?
#
loop_
_entity_poly.entity_id
_entity_poly.type
_entity_poly.pdbx_seq_one_letter_code
_entity_poly.pdbx_strand_id
1 'polypeptide(L)'
;SLSHSNKESNGTSRPKWRMNRFFGRKKKKAETPKVDLGDVTKGMESRGTEVDQKIAKIEKELRAIKVKIKKTKPGSSSRRVLSNKAKQLIRQRNMYAKNREQLYNQQFNAEQIQFAKDNIDNTKQMVSAMKSAKEDFK
;
A
#
# COMPACT_ATOMS: atom_id res chain seq x y z
N SER A 1 1.14 33.79 -75.99
CA SER A 1 2.50 33.20 -75.98
C SER A 1 3.27 33.82 -74.83
N LEU A 2 4.23 33.07 -74.27
CA LEU A 2 5.10 33.39 -73.13
C LEU A 2 4.54 33.09 -71.74
N SER A 3 4.61 31.79 -71.44
CA SER A 3 5.20 31.22 -70.23
C SER A 3 6.23 32.11 -69.54
N HIS A 4 6.18 32.16 -68.21
CA HIS A 4 7.28 31.87 -67.25
C HIS A 4 6.76 32.21 -65.84
N SER A 5 6.51 31.21 -64.99
CA SER A 5 7.09 31.22 -63.64
C SER A 5 6.88 29.87 -62.95
N ASN A 6 8.03 29.30 -62.64
CA ASN A 6 8.29 28.02 -62.01
C ASN A 6 8.02 28.12 -60.50
N LYS A 7 7.44 27.09 -59.87
CA LYS A 7 7.74 26.74 -58.47
C LYS A 7 7.19 25.35 -58.10
N GLU A 8 8.09 24.38 -58.27
CA GLU A 8 8.47 23.40 -57.27
C GLU A 8 7.35 22.51 -56.68
N SER A 9 7.16 21.39 -57.35
CA SER A 9 6.80 20.12 -56.72
C SER A 9 7.86 19.71 -55.69
N ASN A 10 7.43 19.43 -54.46
CA ASN A 10 7.66 18.12 -53.82
C ASN A 10 7.18 18.15 -52.37
N GLY A 11 5.99 17.58 -52.15
CA GLY A 11 5.46 17.31 -50.83
C GLY A 11 6.33 16.29 -50.10
N THR A 12 6.92 16.71 -48.98
CA THR A 12 7.39 15.79 -47.95
C THR A 12 6.66 16.15 -46.66
N SER A 13 5.55 15.45 -46.42
CA SER A 13 4.78 15.51 -45.18
C SER A 13 5.64 14.98 -44.03
N ARG A 14 6.38 15.88 -43.36
CA ARG A 14 7.03 15.55 -42.08
C ARG A 14 5.94 15.37 -41.02
N PRO A 15 5.86 14.23 -40.31
CA PRO A 15 4.87 14.06 -39.26
C PRO A 15 5.17 15.09 -38.15
N LYS A 16 4.22 16.01 -37.94
CA LYS A 16 4.24 16.98 -36.84
C LYS A 16 4.17 16.19 -35.54
N TRP A 17 5.34 15.89 -34.97
CA TRP A 17 5.46 15.40 -33.60
C TRP A 17 4.69 16.36 -32.70
N ARG A 18 3.52 15.93 -32.23
CA ARG A 18 2.79 16.60 -31.17
C ARG A 18 3.63 16.41 -29.91
N MET A 19 4.48 17.38 -29.57
CA MET A 19 5.09 17.47 -28.24
C MET A 19 3.95 17.58 -27.22
N ASN A 20 3.62 16.48 -26.55
CA ASN A 20 2.79 16.49 -25.36
C ASN A 20 3.60 17.15 -24.23
N ARG A 21 3.55 18.48 -24.17
CA ARG A 21 4.13 19.29 -23.10
C ARG A 21 3.51 18.84 -21.77
N PHE A 22 4.26 18.04 -21.03
CA PHE A 22 3.88 17.44 -19.74
C PHE A 22 4.01 18.41 -18.56
N PHE A 23 4.65 19.57 -18.76
CA PHE A 23 4.73 20.63 -17.76
C PHE A 23 3.72 21.73 -18.10
N GLY A 24 2.76 21.95 -17.19
CA GLY A 24 1.80 23.06 -17.26
C GLY A 24 0.35 22.71 -17.59
N ARG A 25 -0.02 21.44 -17.79
CA ARG A 25 -1.44 21.07 -17.78
C ARG A 25 -1.95 21.19 -16.35
N LYS A 26 -2.90 22.12 -16.12
CA LYS A 26 -3.79 22.05 -14.95
C LYS A 26 -4.23 20.59 -14.83
N LYS A 27 -3.93 19.95 -13.70
CA LYS A 27 -4.47 18.63 -13.39
C LYS A 27 -5.97 18.75 -13.67
N LYS A 28 -6.49 18.15 -14.76
CA LYS A 28 -7.84 17.58 -14.71
C LYS A 28 -7.84 16.92 -13.36
N LYS A 29 -8.73 17.35 -12.46
CA LYS A 29 -8.90 16.79 -11.12
C LYS A 29 -8.94 15.29 -11.36
N ALA A 30 -7.76 14.67 -11.29
CA ALA A 30 -7.63 13.25 -11.26
C ALA A 30 -8.44 13.03 -10.01
N GLU A 31 -9.60 12.40 -10.19
CA GLU A 31 -10.29 11.80 -9.08
C GLU A 31 -9.20 10.93 -8.50
N THR A 32 -8.49 11.50 -7.51
CA THR A 32 -7.55 10.81 -6.67
C THR A 32 -8.35 9.59 -6.32
N PRO A 33 -7.90 8.37 -6.71
CA PRO A 33 -8.67 7.17 -6.42
C PRO A 33 -9.10 7.37 -4.98
N LYS A 34 -10.42 7.44 -4.78
CA LYS A 34 -10.99 7.85 -3.51
C LYS A 34 -10.75 6.64 -2.65
N VAL A 35 -9.51 6.51 -2.18
CA VAL A 35 -9.02 5.43 -1.36
C VAL A 35 -9.80 5.63 -0.09
N ASP A 36 -10.90 4.88 0.00
CA ASP A 36 -11.74 4.95 1.17
C ASP A 36 -10.92 4.40 2.33
N LEU A 37 -10.94 5.14 3.45
CA LEU A 37 -10.17 4.75 4.63
C LEU A 37 -10.60 3.36 5.12
N GLY A 38 -11.88 2.99 4.90
CA GLY A 38 -12.40 1.66 5.19
C GLY A 38 -11.78 0.55 4.34
N ASP A 39 -11.44 0.80 3.09
CA ASP A 39 -10.77 -0.20 2.24
C ASP A 39 -9.29 -0.35 2.62
N VAL A 40 -8.65 0.75 3.06
CA VAL A 40 -7.27 0.74 3.55
C VAL A 40 -7.15 -0.07 4.83
N THR A 41 -8.03 0.17 5.82
CA THR A 41 -8.02 -0.56 7.08
C THR A 41 -8.28 -2.05 6.88
N LYS A 42 -9.27 -2.42 6.04
CA LYS A 42 -9.53 -3.83 5.67
C LYS A 42 -8.33 -4.49 5.00
N GLY A 43 -7.68 -3.80 4.06
CA GLY A 43 -6.49 -4.30 3.40
C GLY A 43 -5.31 -4.52 4.36
N MET A 44 -5.19 -3.67 5.36
CA MET A 44 -4.15 -3.78 6.41
C MET A 44 -4.44 -4.92 7.37
N GLU A 45 -5.70 -5.12 7.76
CA GLU A 45 -6.12 -6.25 8.58
C GLU A 45 -5.83 -7.58 7.86
N SER A 46 -6.21 -7.71 6.59
CA SER A 46 -5.88 -8.89 5.77
C SER A 46 -4.37 -9.15 5.76
N ARG A 47 -3.55 -8.14 5.49
CA ARG A 47 -2.08 -8.27 5.52
C ARG A 47 -1.56 -8.65 6.91
N GLY A 48 -2.14 -8.10 7.97
CA GLY A 48 -1.84 -8.46 9.36
C GLY A 48 -2.06 -9.94 9.60
N THR A 49 -3.24 -10.47 9.24
CA THR A 49 -3.56 -11.89 9.38
C THR A 49 -2.60 -12.80 8.60
N GLU A 50 -2.23 -12.43 7.38
CA GLU A 50 -1.25 -13.19 6.59
C GLU A 50 0.13 -13.23 7.25
N VAL A 51 0.58 -12.11 7.79
CA VAL A 51 1.86 -12.03 8.52
C VAL A 51 1.81 -12.89 9.78
N ASP A 52 0.73 -12.85 10.55
CA ASP A 52 0.56 -13.69 11.74
C ASP A 52 0.54 -15.19 11.41
N GLN A 53 -0.16 -15.58 10.34
CA GLN A 53 -0.15 -16.96 9.88
C GLN A 53 1.26 -17.43 9.49
N LYS A 54 2.06 -16.58 8.83
CA LYS A 54 3.47 -16.90 8.50
C LYS A 54 4.32 -17.06 9.75
N ILE A 55 4.17 -16.16 10.73
CA ILE A 55 4.87 -16.26 12.03
C ILE A 55 4.50 -17.58 12.72
N ALA A 56 3.20 -17.90 12.82
CA ALA A 56 2.72 -19.11 13.48
C ALA A 56 3.27 -20.40 12.83
N LYS A 57 3.35 -20.44 11.49
CA LYS A 57 3.97 -21.55 10.74
C LYS A 57 5.46 -21.70 11.09
N ILE A 58 6.22 -20.61 11.09
CA ILE A 58 7.64 -20.62 11.45
C ILE A 58 7.84 -21.08 12.90
N GLU A 59 7.01 -20.61 13.84
CA GLU A 59 7.10 -21.02 15.24
C GLU A 59 6.79 -22.49 15.46
N LYS A 60 5.82 -23.04 14.73
CA LYS A 60 5.53 -24.49 14.75
C LYS A 60 6.75 -25.29 14.30
N GLU A 61 7.41 -24.87 13.23
CA GLU A 61 8.64 -25.51 12.75
C GLU A 61 9.80 -25.37 13.76
N LEU A 62 9.98 -24.20 14.36
CA LEU A 62 10.97 -23.97 15.40
C LEU A 62 10.75 -24.87 16.62
N ARG A 63 9.50 -25.06 17.06
CA ARG A 63 9.16 -25.99 18.15
C ARG A 63 9.56 -27.43 17.79
N ALA A 64 9.26 -27.88 16.58
CA ALA A 64 9.65 -29.21 16.11
C ALA A 64 11.18 -29.39 16.05
N ILE A 65 11.91 -28.39 15.53
CA ILE A 65 13.38 -28.44 15.49
C ILE A 65 13.98 -28.43 16.90
N LYS A 66 13.41 -27.66 17.84
CA LYS A 66 13.85 -27.64 19.25
C LYS A 66 13.78 -29.03 19.89
N VAL A 67 12.70 -29.78 19.66
CA VAL A 67 12.55 -31.16 20.14
C VAL A 67 13.59 -32.08 19.49
N LYS A 68 13.79 -31.98 18.17
CA LYS A 68 14.80 -32.78 17.45
C LYS A 68 16.22 -32.51 17.97
N ILE A 69 16.57 -31.23 18.20
CA ILE A 69 17.86 -30.84 18.78
C ILE A 69 18.04 -31.48 20.16
N LYS A 70 17.04 -31.43 21.05
CA LYS A 70 17.13 -32.05 22.39
C LYS A 70 17.43 -33.55 22.33
N LYS A 71 16.84 -34.27 21.37
CA LYS A 71 17.06 -35.72 21.18
C LYS A 71 18.37 -36.05 20.46
N THR A 72 19.03 -35.07 19.84
CA THR A 72 20.24 -35.28 19.05
C THR A 72 21.49 -35.11 19.91
N LYS A 73 22.42 -36.08 19.83
CA LYS A 73 23.69 -36.07 20.58
C LYS A 73 24.43 -34.72 20.45
N PRO A 74 24.88 -34.12 21.57
CA PRO A 74 25.73 -32.93 21.55
C PRO A 74 26.97 -33.11 20.67
N GLY A 75 27.37 -32.08 19.93
CA GLY A 75 28.55 -32.12 19.06
C GLY A 75 28.36 -32.84 17.71
N SER A 76 27.27 -33.57 17.49
CA SER A 76 27.03 -34.25 16.21
C SER A 76 26.79 -33.27 15.04
N SER A 77 27.20 -33.66 13.84
CA SER A 77 26.98 -32.89 12.60
C SER A 77 25.49 -32.60 12.37
N SER A 78 24.60 -33.56 12.63
CA SER A 78 23.15 -33.39 12.51
C SER A 78 22.62 -32.30 13.44
N ARG A 79 23.15 -32.18 14.66
CA ARG A 79 22.78 -31.10 15.59
C ARG A 79 23.20 -29.73 15.06
N ARG A 80 24.38 -29.62 14.44
CA ARG A 80 24.85 -28.38 13.80
C ARG A 80 23.91 -27.97 12.66
N VAL A 81 23.51 -28.91 11.81
CA VAL A 81 22.56 -28.66 10.70
C VAL A 81 21.20 -28.15 11.22
N LEU A 82 20.62 -28.85 12.20
CA LEU A 82 19.36 -28.44 12.83
C LEU A 82 19.45 -27.05 13.48
N SER A 83 20.59 -26.75 14.10
CA SER A 83 20.82 -25.45 14.74
C SER A 83 20.94 -24.32 13.71
N ASN A 84 21.61 -24.57 12.59
CA ASN A 84 21.71 -23.61 11.49
C ASN A 84 20.34 -23.34 10.86
N LYS A 85 19.53 -24.38 10.65
CA LYS A 85 18.15 -24.24 10.19
C LYS A 85 17.30 -23.42 11.16
N ALA A 86 17.40 -23.69 12.46
CA ALA A 86 16.72 -22.90 13.49
C ALA A 86 17.11 -21.42 13.45
N LYS A 87 18.40 -21.10 13.28
CA LYS A 87 18.87 -19.71 13.15
C LYS A 87 18.23 -18.99 11.96
N GLN A 88 18.12 -19.66 10.80
CA GLN A 88 17.46 -19.09 9.63
C GLN A 88 15.99 -18.78 9.89
N LEU A 89 15.26 -19.72 10.49
CA LEU A 89 13.85 -19.54 10.86
C LEU A 89 13.66 -18.43 11.89
N ILE A 90 14.55 -18.29 12.88
CA ILE A 90 14.50 -17.18 13.84
C ILE A 90 14.64 -15.83 13.14
N ARG A 91 15.55 -15.70 12.17
CA ARG A 91 15.70 -14.47 11.38
C ARG A 91 14.43 -14.15 10.59
N GLN A 92 13.85 -15.15 9.93
CA GLN A 92 12.60 -14.99 9.18
C GLN A 92 11.45 -14.56 10.10
N ARG A 93 11.28 -15.22 11.26
CA ARG A 93 10.29 -14.84 12.27
C ARG A 93 10.47 -13.38 12.71
N ASN A 94 11.69 -12.97 13.02
CA ASN A 94 11.97 -11.61 13.47
C ASN A 94 11.65 -10.57 12.38
N MET A 95 11.96 -10.87 11.12
CA MET A 95 11.60 -10.01 9.99
C MET A 95 10.08 -9.83 9.89
N TYR A 96 9.31 -10.91 9.97
CA TYR A 96 7.85 -10.83 9.93
C TYR A 96 7.26 -10.15 11.17
N ALA A 97 7.82 -10.38 12.37
CA ALA A 97 7.40 -9.70 13.58
C ALA A 97 7.59 -8.17 13.49
N LYS A 98 8.71 -7.72 12.93
CA LYS A 98 8.96 -6.30 12.64
C LYS A 98 7.95 -5.74 11.63
N ASN A 99 7.65 -6.49 10.56
CA ASN A 99 6.63 -6.07 9.59
C ASN A 99 5.24 -5.94 10.24
N ARG A 100 4.88 -6.87 11.14
CA ARG A 100 3.62 -6.80 11.90
C ARG A 100 3.52 -5.55 12.76
N GLU A 101 4.60 -5.22 13.48
CA GLU A 101 4.66 -3.99 14.28
C GLU A 101 4.43 -2.73 13.43
N GLN A 102 5.03 -2.69 12.24
CA GLN A 102 4.81 -1.58 11.29
C GLN A 102 3.35 -1.50 10.83
N LEU A 103 2.71 -2.63 10.54
CA LEU A 103 1.30 -2.68 10.18
C LEU A 103 0.40 -2.18 11.32
N TYR A 104 0.68 -2.56 12.56
CA TYR A 104 -0.07 -2.08 13.72
C TYR A 104 0.07 -0.57 13.94
N ASN A 105 1.26 -0.01 13.76
CA ASN A 105 1.44 1.44 13.84
C ASN A 105 0.64 2.16 12.75
N GLN A 106 0.64 1.63 11.53
CA GLN A 106 -0.18 2.20 10.45
C GLN A 106 -1.67 2.06 10.75
N GLN A 107 -2.11 0.93 11.30
CA GLN A 107 -3.50 0.68 11.64
C GLN A 107 -3.98 1.66 12.71
N PHE A 108 -3.17 1.87 13.76
CA PHE A 108 -3.46 2.86 14.79
C PHE A 108 -3.55 4.28 14.23
N ASN A 109 -2.66 4.66 13.30
CA ASN A 109 -2.75 5.96 12.63
C ASN A 109 -4.02 6.06 11.77
N ALA A 110 -4.42 4.99 11.09
CA ALA A 110 -5.66 4.97 10.30
C ALA A 110 -6.91 5.06 11.18
N GLU A 111 -6.93 4.39 12.33
CA GLU A 111 -8.01 4.46 13.33
C GLU A 111 -8.17 5.88 13.89
N GLN A 112 -7.06 6.57 14.20
CA GLN A 112 -7.10 7.98 14.62
C GLN A 112 -7.67 8.90 13.54
N ILE A 113 -7.27 8.70 12.27
CA ILE A 113 -7.81 9.48 11.15
C ILE A 113 -9.30 9.17 10.95
N GLN A 114 -9.71 7.91 11.10
CA GLN A 114 -11.10 7.50 10.99
C GLN A 114 -11.94 8.18 12.08
N PHE A 115 -11.49 8.19 13.33
CA PHE A 115 -12.17 8.90 14.42
C PHE A 115 -12.28 10.41 14.15
N ALA A 116 -11.21 11.04 13.67
CA ALA A 116 -11.25 12.45 13.30
C ALA A 116 -12.24 12.71 12.15
N LYS A 117 -12.30 11.83 11.15
CA LYS A 117 -13.25 11.90 10.04
C LYS A 117 -14.69 11.79 10.54
N ASP A 118 -14.98 10.87 11.44
CA ASP A 118 -16.32 10.68 12.01
C ASP A 118 -16.77 11.94 12.78
N ASN A 119 -15.88 12.55 13.57
CA ASN A 119 -16.17 13.81 14.25
C ASN A 119 -16.44 14.97 13.29
N ILE A 120 -15.65 15.07 12.21
CA ILE A 120 -15.85 16.07 11.17
C ILE A 120 -17.20 15.87 10.47
N ASP A 121 -17.56 14.63 10.15
CA ASP A 121 -18.82 14.33 9.47
C ASP A 121 -20.04 14.58 10.38
N ASN A 122 -19.96 14.25 11.68
CA ASN A 122 -20.96 14.65 12.67
C ASN A 122 -21.11 16.17 12.77
N THR A 123 -19.99 16.90 12.80
CA THR A 123 -19.99 18.37 12.84
C THR A 123 -20.61 18.95 11.57
N LYS A 124 -20.30 18.40 10.39
CA LYS A 124 -20.91 18.82 9.12
C LYS A 124 -22.42 18.59 9.13
N GLN A 125 -22.88 17.44 9.61
CA GLN A 125 -24.31 17.14 9.70
C GLN A 125 -25.01 18.12 10.65
N MET A 126 -24.43 18.39 11.82
CA MET A 126 -24.96 19.39 12.76
C MET A 126 -25.08 20.77 12.11
N VAL A 127 -24.02 21.24 11.43
CA VAL A 127 -24.03 22.53 10.73
C VAL A 127 -25.06 22.56 9.60
N SER A 128 -25.22 21.45 8.87
CA SER A 128 -26.24 21.33 7.81
C SER A 128 -27.65 21.37 8.37
N ALA A 129 -27.90 20.69 9.49
CA ALA A 129 -29.19 20.71 10.19
C ALA A 129 -29.51 22.12 10.71
N MET A 130 -28.53 22.81 11.31
CA MET A 130 -28.71 24.20 11.77
C MET A 130 -29.01 25.16 10.63
N LYS A 131 -28.37 24.99 9.47
CA LYS A 131 -28.67 25.80 8.27
C LYS A 131 -30.08 25.55 7.75
N SER A 132 -30.49 24.29 7.69
CA SER A 132 -31.85 23.93 7.22
C SER A 132 -32.91 24.48 8.15
N ALA A 133 -32.76 24.27 9.47
CA ALA A 133 -33.66 24.83 10.47
C ALA A 133 -33.76 26.36 10.37
N LYS A 134 -32.65 27.07 10.12
CA LYS A 134 -32.66 28.53 9.95
C LYS A 134 -33.49 28.97 8.74
N GLU A 135 -33.45 28.25 7.63
CA GLU A 135 -34.26 28.57 6.45
C GLU A 135 -35.74 28.23 6.67
N ASP A 136 -36.07 27.15 7.40
CA ASP A 136 -37.46 26.80 7.75
C ASP A 136 -38.13 27.83 8.70
N PHE A 137 -37.34 28.62 9.43
CA PHE A 137 -37.84 29.70 10.31
C PHE A 137 -38.05 31.05 9.58
N LYS A 138 -37.74 31.15 8.29
CA LYS A 138 -37.96 32.36 7.48
C LYS A 138 -39.25 32.27 6.67
#